data_AF-A0A0N1IE24-F1
#
_entry.id   AF-A0A0N1IE24-F1
#
_cell.length_a   1.000
_cell.length_b   1.000
_cell.length_c   1.000
_cell.angle_alpha   90.00
_cell.angle_beta   90.00
_cell.angle_gamma   90.00
#
_symmetry.space_group_name_H-M   'P 1'
#
loop_
_entity.id
_entity.type
_entity.pdbx_description
1 polymer ?
#
loop_
_entity_poly.entity_id
_entity_poly.type
_entity_poly.pdbx_seq_one_letter_code
_entity_poly.pdbx_strand_id
1 'polypeptide(L)'
;MWEGGSNPSRPMGSKNLDIKNHDLVFNELMQECRHSPPGARLSKKLRAGLEKMRPEERRELCRRMRDGCAPLFVASKRGNVEIVEYLIHVCAADLEQRGVYEVADDQMVHSVTPLWCAAVAGRLAVLRVLADAGADLNACSDSGSTPVRSACFMTRAEVVEFLVERGADIHRPNHNGGTCLINSVQSLRLLKLLLQHGADVNACDMQHKTALHYAVQEQRVEAARLLLQHGANPRLASCSGDDALRIACLKGAPQVVAVLSAATHFCPARVADAYELLGATQLDEFNDLTATLISWRRATAIRHAYGPYIGKQPQRPPQPALGNAREWRTSAELEALAVDVDAVRTQALLVAERVLGPAHKDTIFRLMYRGASYADAFRYQRCIDLWTWALQIRLEKDSLLFSDAPTDTCHTASALTRLLLDAHGSRLERARGLPRHVDVVRVFALLAEHLPACRRALDARPVHKKQAETFDRALRCVTHLLHLLAETRGAQRAAVCARVRRLLAADVRSAHTGDTLLHLAVSRLNVIRSTYFADEVPVPAPGPGQPHTLRPSRRPVTHRPALPHTLRPSRRPLSVQSPVHPLVYPIQ
;
A
#
# COMPACT_ATOMS: atom_id res chain seq x y z
N MET A 1 -12.93 -19.74 77.49
CA MET A 1 -14.39 -19.88 77.34
C MET A 1 -14.98 -18.66 78.01
N TRP A 2 -15.55 -17.69 77.31
CA TRP A 2 -16.79 -17.81 76.55
C TRP A 2 -16.69 -17.10 75.19
N GLU A 3 -17.15 -17.78 74.15
CA GLU A 3 -17.48 -17.22 72.84
C GLU A 3 -18.93 -16.72 72.83
N GLY A 4 -19.15 -15.59 72.17
CA GLY A 4 -20.46 -15.00 71.95
C GLY A 4 -20.96 -15.24 70.53
N GLY A 5 -22.22 -15.65 70.43
CA GLY A 5 -23.23 -14.92 69.65
C GLY A 5 -23.21 -15.04 68.14
N SER A 6 -23.92 -16.06 67.63
CA SER A 6 -24.48 -16.14 66.28
C SER A 6 -25.68 -15.18 66.11
N ASN A 7 -25.78 -14.47 64.97
CA ASN A 7 -26.98 -14.32 64.11
C ASN A 7 -26.77 -13.29 62.98
N PRO A 8 -27.59 -13.25 61.90
CA PRO A 8 -27.84 -14.29 60.91
C PRO A 8 -27.67 -13.78 59.45
N SER A 9 -27.80 -14.71 58.52
CA SER A 9 -27.80 -14.58 57.06
C SER A 9 -28.75 -13.52 56.46
N ARG A 10 -28.23 -12.72 55.50
CA ARG A 10 -29.00 -11.84 54.60
C ARG A 10 -29.75 -12.66 53.51
N PRO A 11 -30.97 -12.27 53.09
CA PRO A 11 -31.79 -13.08 52.18
C PRO A 11 -31.33 -12.99 50.71
N MET A 12 -31.32 -14.12 49.99
CA MET A 12 -30.97 -14.19 48.56
C MET A 12 -31.99 -13.53 47.61
N GLY A 13 -33.17 -13.10 48.10
CA GLY A 13 -34.23 -12.49 47.29
C GLY A 13 -34.03 -11.03 46.88
N SER A 14 -33.35 -10.20 47.70
CA SER A 14 -33.18 -8.76 47.38
C SER A 14 -32.20 -8.55 46.21
N LYS A 15 -31.11 -9.34 46.17
CA LYS A 15 -30.10 -9.25 45.09
C LYS A 15 -30.70 -9.49 43.70
N ASN A 16 -31.66 -10.41 43.57
CA ASN A 16 -32.31 -10.71 42.28
C ASN A 16 -33.26 -9.59 41.82
N LEU A 17 -33.87 -8.86 42.76
CA LEU A 17 -34.74 -7.72 42.44
C LEU A 17 -33.91 -6.50 42.03
N ASP A 18 -32.79 -6.25 42.73
CA ASP A 18 -31.85 -5.19 42.44
C ASP A 18 -31.21 -5.37 41.05
N ILE A 19 -30.81 -6.61 40.70
CA ILE A 19 -30.25 -6.92 39.37
C ILE A 19 -31.25 -6.62 38.24
N LYS A 20 -32.50 -7.06 38.37
CA LYS A 20 -33.55 -6.77 37.37
C LYS A 20 -33.83 -5.28 37.24
N ASN A 21 -33.78 -4.54 38.35
CA ASN A 21 -33.95 -3.09 38.35
C ASN A 21 -32.76 -2.39 37.65
N HIS A 22 -31.52 -2.86 37.89
CA HIS A 22 -30.32 -2.34 37.23
C HIS A 22 -30.34 -2.59 35.72
N ASP A 23 -30.86 -3.74 35.27
CA ASP A 23 -31.04 -4.04 33.85
C ASP A 23 -32.05 -3.09 33.19
N LEU A 24 -33.18 -2.82 33.84
CA LEU A 24 -34.18 -1.87 33.34
C LEU A 24 -33.61 -0.46 33.23
N VAL A 25 -32.92 0.02 34.27
CA VAL A 25 -32.27 1.34 34.30
C VAL A 25 -31.20 1.43 33.20
N PHE A 26 -30.38 0.40 33.01
CA PHE A 26 -29.39 0.36 31.93
C PHE A 26 -30.04 0.40 30.54
N ASN A 27 -31.14 -0.35 30.36
CA ASN A 27 -31.86 -0.38 29.10
C ASN A 27 -32.46 0.99 28.75
N GLU A 28 -33.11 1.64 29.72
CA GLU A 28 -33.64 3.00 29.56
C GLU A 28 -32.51 4.01 29.28
N LEU A 29 -31.40 3.95 30.03
CA LEU A 29 -30.24 4.81 29.80
C LEU A 29 -29.66 4.66 28.40
N MET A 30 -29.48 3.43 27.92
CA MET A 30 -28.99 3.18 26.57
C MET A 30 -29.96 3.68 25.50
N GLN A 31 -31.27 3.59 25.73
CA GLN A 31 -32.27 4.11 24.80
C GLN A 31 -32.23 5.64 24.72
N GLU A 32 -32.16 6.33 25.86
CA GLU A 32 -32.02 7.79 25.90
C GLU A 32 -30.69 8.24 25.28
N CYS A 33 -29.57 7.56 25.55
CA CYS A 33 -28.30 7.88 24.89
C CYS A 33 -28.38 7.73 23.35
N ARG A 34 -29.18 6.78 22.83
CA ARG A 34 -29.30 6.50 21.40
C ARG A 34 -30.24 7.44 20.66
N HIS A 35 -31.33 7.84 21.30
CA HIS A 35 -32.47 8.45 20.63
C HIS A 35 -32.84 9.84 21.14
N SER A 36 -32.23 10.31 22.24
CA SER A 36 -32.46 11.67 22.72
C SER A 36 -32.00 12.70 21.68
N PRO A 37 -32.81 13.74 21.42
CA PRO A 37 -32.44 14.82 20.52
C PRO A 37 -31.30 15.68 21.12
N PRO A 38 -30.56 16.44 20.30
CA PRO A 38 -29.55 17.37 20.79
C PRO A 38 -30.14 18.33 21.83
N GLY A 39 -29.42 18.57 22.94
CA GLY A 39 -29.88 19.43 24.04
C GLY A 39 -30.75 18.73 25.10
N ALA A 40 -31.15 17.47 24.87
CA ALA A 40 -32.01 16.76 25.80
C ALA A 40 -31.25 16.27 27.04
N ARG A 41 -31.89 16.46 28.20
CA ARG A 41 -31.46 15.89 29.48
C ARG A 41 -32.08 14.51 29.67
N LEU A 42 -31.42 13.67 30.47
CA LEU A 42 -32.02 12.41 30.90
C LEU A 42 -33.38 12.65 31.57
N SER A 43 -34.33 11.76 31.32
CA SER A 43 -35.68 11.86 31.90
C SER A 43 -35.62 11.90 33.44
N LYS A 44 -36.57 12.63 34.05
CA LYS A 44 -36.65 12.74 35.52
C LYS A 44 -36.74 11.38 36.21
N LYS A 45 -37.48 10.44 35.60
CA LYS A 45 -37.61 9.05 36.09
C LYS A 45 -36.26 8.34 36.10
N LEU A 46 -35.51 8.40 34.99
CA LEU A 46 -34.21 7.75 34.88
C LEU A 46 -33.18 8.36 35.84
N ARG A 47 -33.16 9.70 35.96
CA ARG A 47 -32.30 10.39 36.94
C ARG A 47 -32.60 9.97 38.38
N ALA A 48 -33.88 9.99 38.78
CA ALA A 48 -34.28 9.51 40.10
C ALA A 48 -33.92 8.04 40.34
N GLY A 49 -33.97 7.20 39.29
CA GLY A 49 -33.52 5.82 39.33
C GLY A 49 -32.01 5.72 39.59
N LEU A 50 -31.20 6.46 38.83
CA LEU A 50 -29.74 6.47 38.95
C LEU A 50 -29.26 7.07 40.29
N GLU A 51 -29.88 8.15 40.76
CA GLU A 51 -29.48 8.85 41.99
C GLU A 51 -29.80 8.04 43.25
N LYS A 52 -30.80 7.15 43.21
CA LYS A 52 -31.07 6.18 44.29
C LYS A 52 -29.98 5.12 44.44
N MET A 53 -29.20 4.87 43.38
CA MET A 53 -28.12 3.89 43.40
C MET A 53 -26.87 4.48 44.08
N ARG A 54 -26.08 3.62 44.71
CA ARG A 54 -24.78 4.02 45.26
C ARG A 54 -23.86 4.47 44.11
N PRO A 55 -22.92 5.42 44.35
CA PRO A 55 -22.02 5.89 43.29
C PRO A 55 -21.27 4.77 42.56
N GLU A 56 -20.83 3.74 43.29
CA GLU A 56 -20.17 2.55 42.74
C GLU A 56 -21.08 1.75 41.79
N GLU A 57 -22.36 1.63 42.12
CA GLU A 57 -23.36 0.92 41.30
C GLU A 57 -23.67 1.71 40.02
N ARG A 58 -23.77 3.04 40.10
CA ARG A 58 -23.93 3.90 38.92
C ARG A 58 -22.74 3.77 37.97
N ARG A 59 -21.53 3.79 38.53
CA ARG A 59 -20.29 3.63 37.76
C ARG A 59 -20.25 2.29 37.06
N GLU A 60 -20.59 1.22 37.77
CA GLU A 60 -20.62 -0.12 37.19
C GLU A 60 -21.72 -0.27 36.13
N LEU A 61 -22.89 0.32 36.35
CA LEU A 61 -23.95 0.38 35.34
C LEU A 61 -23.50 1.12 34.08
N CYS A 62 -22.76 2.22 34.23
CA CYS A 62 -22.19 2.97 33.11
C CYS A 62 -21.03 2.26 32.41
N ARG A 63 -20.43 1.23 33.02
CA ARG A 63 -19.43 0.37 32.36
C ARG A 63 -20.04 -0.71 31.49
N ARG A 64 -21.31 -1.03 31.67
CA ARG A 64 -21.97 -2.06 30.86
C ARG A 64 -22.02 -1.63 29.40
N MET A 65 -21.84 -2.59 28.50
CA MET A 65 -21.80 -2.34 27.06
C MET A 65 -22.99 -3.00 26.37
N ARG A 66 -23.50 -2.35 25.32
CA ARG A 66 -24.44 -2.93 24.36
C ARG A 66 -23.94 -2.62 22.95
N ASP A 67 -23.93 -3.63 22.09
CA ASP A 67 -23.37 -3.54 20.73
C ASP A 67 -21.92 -3.01 20.74
N GLY A 68 -21.14 -3.44 21.74
CA GLY A 68 -19.75 -3.02 21.90
C GLY A 68 -19.57 -1.55 22.35
N CYS A 69 -20.59 -0.87 22.87
CA CYS A 69 -20.50 0.52 23.33
C CYS A 69 -21.14 0.73 24.69
N ALA A 70 -20.49 1.54 25.55
CA ALA A 70 -21.03 2.00 26.83
C ALA A 70 -21.89 3.27 26.67
N PRO A 71 -22.75 3.64 27.64
CA PRO A 71 -23.59 4.84 27.59
C PRO A 71 -22.84 6.12 27.23
N LEU A 72 -21.68 6.38 27.87
CA LEU A 72 -20.87 7.58 27.62
C LEU A 72 -20.40 7.63 26.16
N PHE A 73 -19.97 6.51 25.60
CA PHE A 73 -19.54 6.41 24.22
C PHE A 73 -20.68 6.74 23.24
N VAL A 74 -21.87 6.19 23.47
CA VAL A 74 -23.04 6.42 22.61
C VAL A 74 -23.48 7.87 22.65
N ALA A 75 -23.60 8.45 23.86
CA ALA A 75 -23.96 9.86 24.03
C ALA A 75 -22.92 10.77 23.36
N SER A 76 -21.62 10.44 23.48
CA SER A 76 -20.52 11.20 22.88
C SER A 76 -20.57 11.18 21.34
N LYS A 77 -20.80 10.00 20.74
CA LYS A 77 -20.96 9.85 19.29
C LYS A 77 -22.14 10.66 18.75
N ARG A 78 -23.25 10.70 19.49
CA ARG A 78 -24.47 11.44 19.13
C ARG A 78 -24.34 12.95 19.29
N GLY A 79 -23.46 13.41 20.18
CA GLY A 79 -23.31 14.84 20.48
C GLY A 79 -24.23 15.33 21.59
N ASN A 80 -24.71 14.45 22.48
CA ASN A 80 -25.66 14.80 23.54
C ASN A 80 -24.92 15.32 24.79
N VAL A 81 -24.60 16.62 24.79
CA VAL A 81 -23.72 17.28 25.78
C VAL A 81 -24.24 17.09 27.20
N GLU A 82 -25.52 17.33 27.45
CA GLU A 82 -26.13 17.28 28.78
C GLU A 82 -26.15 15.85 29.37
N ILE A 83 -26.27 14.85 28.50
CA ILE A 83 -26.18 13.44 28.90
C ILE A 83 -24.72 13.09 29.21
N VAL A 84 -23.78 13.56 28.39
CA VAL A 84 -22.34 13.36 28.61
C VAL A 84 -21.90 13.96 29.95
N GLU A 85 -22.25 15.23 30.22
CA GLU A 85 -21.96 15.90 31.49
C GLU A 85 -22.53 15.12 32.68
N TYR A 86 -23.77 14.65 32.58
CA TYR A 86 -24.39 13.88 33.65
C TYR A 86 -23.67 12.54 33.88
N LEU A 87 -23.34 11.81 32.81
CA LEU A 87 -22.63 10.53 32.92
C LEU A 87 -21.24 10.70 33.54
N ILE A 88 -20.54 11.78 33.24
CA ILE A 88 -19.22 12.08 33.79
C ILE A 88 -19.33 12.51 35.25
N HIS A 89 -20.10 13.56 35.54
CA HIS A 89 -20.07 14.22 36.85
C HIS A 89 -20.96 13.55 37.90
N VAL A 90 -22.05 12.88 37.50
CA VAL A 90 -23.00 12.24 38.44
C VAL A 90 -22.80 10.72 38.50
N CYS A 91 -22.45 10.08 37.38
CA CYS A 91 -22.26 8.64 37.32
C CYS A 91 -20.80 8.18 37.37
N ALA A 92 -19.83 9.11 37.34
CA ALA A 92 -18.39 8.80 37.32
C ALA A 92 -18.02 7.79 36.22
N ALA A 93 -18.61 7.97 35.03
CA ALA A 93 -18.34 7.11 33.87
C ALA A 93 -16.86 7.13 33.49
N ASP A 94 -16.35 5.98 33.05
CA ASP A 94 -14.96 5.82 32.65
C ASP A 94 -14.70 6.51 31.30
N LEU A 95 -13.90 7.57 31.33
CA LEU A 95 -13.57 8.39 30.16
C LEU A 95 -12.77 7.62 29.10
N GLU A 96 -12.04 6.60 29.51
CA GLU A 96 -11.15 5.82 28.63
C GLU A 96 -11.76 4.49 28.19
N GLN A 97 -13.01 4.21 28.60
CA GLN A 97 -13.68 2.98 28.23
C GLN A 97 -13.90 2.91 26.72
N ARG A 98 -13.20 1.97 26.10
CA ARG A 98 -13.24 1.80 24.65
C ARG A 98 -14.59 1.25 24.17
N GLY A 99 -15.06 1.80 23.06
CA GLY A 99 -16.22 1.32 22.31
C GLY A 99 -15.88 1.02 20.86
N VAL A 100 -16.84 0.42 20.17
CA VAL A 100 -16.74 0.08 18.75
C VAL A 100 -17.25 1.25 17.90
N TYR A 101 -16.38 1.82 17.07
CA TYR A 101 -16.75 2.87 16.12
C TYR A 101 -16.66 2.36 14.69
N GLU A 102 -17.76 2.49 13.95
CA GLU A 102 -17.81 2.25 12.52
C GLU A 102 -17.76 3.59 11.76
N VAL A 103 -16.79 3.73 10.87
CA VAL A 103 -16.67 4.87 9.96
C VAL A 103 -17.59 4.65 8.77
N ALA A 104 -18.49 5.60 8.51
CA ALA A 104 -19.57 5.45 7.51
C ALA A 104 -19.08 5.17 6.08
N ASP A 105 -17.93 5.74 5.70
CA ASP A 105 -17.45 5.69 4.31
C ASP A 105 -16.59 4.44 3.99
N ASP A 106 -16.00 3.81 5.00
CA ASP A 106 -14.94 2.79 4.78
C ASP A 106 -15.26 1.42 5.38
N GLN A 107 -16.41 1.28 6.07
CA GLN A 107 -16.77 0.09 6.87
C GLN A 107 -15.67 -0.37 7.83
N MET A 108 -14.73 0.52 8.16
CA MET A 108 -13.69 0.24 9.13
C MET A 108 -14.26 0.37 10.53
N VAL A 109 -13.98 -0.67 11.31
CA VAL A 109 -14.37 -0.77 12.70
C VAL A 109 -13.14 -0.57 13.56
N HIS A 110 -13.20 0.41 14.46
CA HIS A 110 -12.11 0.74 15.38
C HIS A 110 -12.54 0.58 16.83
N SER A 111 -11.64 0.09 17.68
CA SER A 111 -11.79 0.17 19.15
C SER A 111 -11.17 1.47 19.68
N VAL A 112 -12.02 2.38 20.16
CA VAL A 112 -11.64 3.79 20.43
C VAL A 112 -12.32 4.36 21.67
N THR A 113 -11.80 5.45 22.21
CA THR A 113 -12.37 6.14 23.38
C THR A 113 -13.56 7.05 23.01
N PRO A 114 -14.41 7.46 23.96
CA PRO A 114 -15.44 8.47 23.77
C PRO A 114 -14.91 9.78 23.19
N LEU A 115 -13.73 10.25 23.62
CA LEU A 115 -13.13 11.47 23.08
C LEU A 115 -12.74 11.31 21.62
N TRP A 116 -12.13 10.18 21.26
CA TRP A 116 -11.81 9.87 19.87
C TRP A 116 -13.06 9.82 18.99
N CYS A 117 -14.14 9.17 19.46
CA CYS A 117 -15.36 9.07 18.67
C CYS A 117 -16.07 10.42 18.48
N ALA A 118 -16.07 11.27 19.51
CA ALA A 118 -16.56 12.64 19.43
C ALA A 118 -15.74 13.47 18.43
N ALA A 119 -14.41 13.30 18.40
CA ALA A 119 -13.54 14.00 17.46
C ALA A 119 -13.86 13.64 16.00
N VAL A 120 -13.96 12.35 15.69
CA VAL A 120 -14.26 11.85 14.34
C VAL A 120 -15.68 12.21 13.91
N ALA A 121 -16.65 12.15 14.84
CA ALA A 121 -18.04 12.55 14.58
C ALA A 121 -18.26 14.07 14.53
N GLY A 122 -17.22 14.90 14.76
CA GLY A 122 -17.33 16.36 14.71
C GLY A 122 -18.11 16.97 15.87
N ARG A 123 -18.15 16.33 17.04
CA ARG A 123 -18.95 16.76 18.20
C ARG A 123 -18.15 17.67 19.13
N LEU A 124 -17.87 18.90 18.68
CA LEU A 124 -17.00 19.84 19.39
C LEU A 124 -17.44 20.12 20.84
N ALA A 125 -18.74 20.33 21.09
CA ALA A 125 -19.24 20.62 22.44
C ALA A 125 -19.03 19.45 23.41
N VAL A 126 -19.30 18.22 22.98
CA VAL A 126 -19.00 17.00 23.76
C VAL A 126 -17.49 16.88 24.01
N LEU A 127 -16.69 17.16 22.99
CA LEU A 127 -15.24 17.05 23.07
C LEU A 127 -14.64 18.06 24.06
N ARG A 128 -15.22 19.26 24.19
CA ARG A 128 -14.90 20.22 25.27
C ARG A 128 -15.15 19.63 26.65
N VAL A 129 -16.36 19.09 26.88
CA VAL A 129 -16.72 18.46 28.17
C VAL A 129 -15.78 17.31 28.52
N LEU A 130 -15.49 16.41 27.59
CA LEU A 130 -14.58 15.28 27.82
C LEU A 130 -13.16 15.75 28.16
N ALA A 131 -12.65 16.76 27.45
CA ALA A 131 -11.33 17.33 27.71
C ALA A 131 -11.28 18.03 29.08
N ASP A 132 -12.31 18.80 29.45
CA ASP A 132 -12.42 19.46 30.76
C ASP A 132 -12.52 18.47 31.91
N ALA A 133 -13.10 17.29 31.67
CA ALA A 133 -13.15 16.19 32.61
C ALA A 133 -11.82 15.41 32.73
N GLY A 134 -10.81 15.74 31.93
CA GLY A 134 -9.48 15.10 31.98
C GLY A 134 -9.33 13.83 31.14
N ALA A 135 -10.15 13.64 30.10
CA ALA A 135 -9.93 12.55 29.14
C ALA A 135 -8.58 12.70 28.43
N ASP A 136 -7.90 11.58 28.12
CA ASP A 136 -6.62 11.59 27.43
C ASP A 136 -6.81 12.00 25.96
N LEU A 137 -6.34 13.21 25.62
CA LEU A 137 -6.39 13.77 24.27
C LEU A 137 -5.61 12.95 23.23
N ASN A 138 -4.71 12.08 23.68
CA ASN A 138 -3.79 11.30 22.84
C ASN A 138 -4.09 9.79 22.87
N ALA A 139 -5.22 9.38 23.46
CA ALA A 139 -5.64 7.99 23.50
C ALA A 139 -5.85 7.41 22.10
N CYS A 140 -4.98 6.48 21.71
CA CYS A 140 -4.93 5.98 20.34
C CYS A 140 -5.98 4.88 20.06
N SER A 141 -6.50 4.86 18.83
CA SER A 141 -7.26 3.72 18.30
C SER A 141 -6.40 2.45 18.18
N ASP A 142 -7.03 1.33 17.81
CA ASP A 142 -6.34 0.07 17.44
C ASP A 142 -5.40 0.19 16.22
N SER A 143 -5.54 1.24 15.41
CA SER A 143 -4.63 1.59 14.32
C SER A 143 -3.51 2.56 14.72
N GLY A 144 -3.41 2.89 16.02
CA GLY A 144 -2.44 3.85 16.55
C GLY A 144 -2.81 5.31 16.25
N SER A 145 -4.05 5.60 15.84
CA SER A 145 -4.46 6.96 15.47
C SER A 145 -4.94 7.75 16.68
N THR A 146 -4.33 8.91 16.94
CA THR A 146 -4.83 9.87 17.93
C THR A 146 -6.14 10.51 17.48
N PRO A 147 -6.95 11.06 18.42
CA PRO A 147 -8.16 11.81 18.11
C PRO A 147 -7.91 12.96 17.12
N VAL A 148 -6.87 13.77 17.34
CA VAL A 148 -6.52 14.91 16.47
C VAL A 148 -6.17 14.46 15.06
N ARG A 149 -5.40 13.37 14.91
CA ARG A 149 -5.03 12.80 13.60
C ARG A 149 -6.25 12.29 12.82
N SER A 150 -7.19 11.64 13.52
CA SER A 150 -8.43 11.17 12.90
C SER A 150 -9.35 12.34 12.54
N ALA A 151 -9.41 13.39 13.36
CA ALA A 151 -10.14 14.62 13.03
C ALA A 151 -9.54 15.33 11.80
N CYS A 152 -8.21 15.32 11.64
CA CYS A 152 -7.53 15.80 10.44
C CYS A 152 -7.97 15.06 9.18
N PHE A 153 -7.99 13.72 9.24
CA PHE A 153 -8.44 12.87 8.13
C PHE A 153 -9.90 13.14 7.75
N MET A 154 -10.76 13.35 8.75
CA MET A 154 -12.18 13.71 8.56
C MET A 154 -12.38 15.20 8.20
N THR A 155 -11.31 15.97 8.04
CA THR A 155 -11.34 17.42 7.72
C THR A 155 -12.12 18.28 8.72
N ARG A 156 -12.20 17.87 9.99
CA ARG A 156 -12.94 18.58 11.06
C ARG A 156 -12.13 19.74 11.65
N ALA A 157 -12.01 20.83 10.89
CA ALA A 157 -11.12 21.96 11.23
C ALA A 157 -11.29 22.51 12.66
N GLU A 158 -12.53 22.75 13.10
CA GLU A 158 -12.81 23.29 14.44
C GLU A 158 -12.45 22.32 15.58
N VAL A 159 -12.58 21.01 15.34
CA VAL A 159 -12.17 19.98 16.30
C VAL A 159 -10.65 19.90 16.38
N VAL A 160 -9.97 19.95 15.23
CA VAL A 160 -8.50 19.96 15.19
C VAL A 160 -7.95 21.19 15.91
N GLU A 161 -8.47 22.38 15.60
CA GLU A 161 -8.11 23.65 16.24
C GLU A 161 -8.22 23.54 17.77
N PHE A 162 -9.38 23.12 18.28
CA PHE A 162 -9.54 22.92 19.72
C PHE A 162 -8.57 21.89 20.32
N LEU A 163 -8.38 20.73 19.69
CA LEU A 163 -7.49 19.69 20.22
C LEU A 163 -6.04 20.17 20.27
N VAL A 164 -5.59 20.89 19.24
CA VAL A 164 -4.24 21.46 19.17
C VAL A 164 -4.04 22.54 20.24
N GLU A 165 -5.02 23.44 20.43
CA GLU A 165 -5.00 24.43 21.51
C GLU A 165 -4.95 23.80 22.91
N ARG A 166 -5.54 22.62 23.08
CA ARG A 166 -5.50 21.83 24.32
C ARG A 166 -4.24 20.98 24.47
N GLY A 167 -3.28 21.07 23.54
CA GLY A 167 -2.00 20.36 23.64
C GLY A 167 -2.04 18.90 23.14
N ALA A 168 -2.97 18.55 22.25
CA ALA A 168 -2.92 17.26 21.56
C ALA A 168 -1.64 17.14 20.71
N ASP A 169 -1.04 15.94 20.70
CA ASP A 169 0.21 15.67 19.99
C ASP A 169 -0.05 15.50 18.49
N ILE A 170 0.33 16.52 17.71
CA ILE A 170 0.21 16.53 16.25
C ILE A 170 1.32 15.75 15.53
N HIS A 171 2.38 15.38 16.24
CA HIS A 171 3.56 14.72 15.69
C HIS A 171 3.47 13.20 15.77
N ARG A 172 2.66 12.66 16.70
CA ARG A 172 2.50 11.21 16.86
C ARG A 172 1.96 10.55 15.58
N PRO A 173 2.74 9.65 14.95
CA PRO A 173 2.27 8.92 13.78
C PRO A 173 1.37 7.75 14.19
N ASN A 174 0.53 7.29 13.25
CA ASN A 174 -0.17 6.01 13.39
C ASN A 174 0.74 4.82 13.05
N HIS A 175 0.20 3.59 13.09
CA HIS A 175 0.96 2.38 12.75
C HIS A 175 1.50 2.35 11.30
N ASN A 176 1.07 3.24 10.41
CA ASN A 176 1.61 3.36 9.04
C ASN A 176 2.61 4.51 8.91
N GLY A 177 2.92 5.25 9.99
CA GLY A 177 3.80 6.41 9.96
C GLY A 177 3.10 7.73 9.57
N GLY A 178 1.80 7.73 9.30
CA GLY A 178 1.08 8.94 8.85
C GLY A 178 0.88 9.95 9.99
N THR A 179 1.32 11.19 9.78
CA THR A 179 1.18 12.33 10.71
C THR A 179 -0.12 13.11 10.51
N CYS A 180 -0.42 14.05 11.41
CA CYS A 180 -1.56 14.97 11.22
C CYS A 180 -1.44 15.77 9.92
N LEU A 181 -0.23 16.28 9.61
CA LEU A 181 0.00 17.08 8.40
C LEU A 181 -0.27 16.28 7.11
N ILE A 182 0.19 15.03 7.07
CA ILE A 182 -0.07 14.10 5.95
C ILE A 182 -1.59 13.90 5.76
N ASN A 183 -2.33 13.67 6.85
CA ASN A 183 -3.78 13.48 6.79
C ASN A 183 -4.59 14.76 6.49
N SER A 184 -3.95 15.92 6.46
CA SER A 184 -4.60 17.22 6.24
C SER A 184 -4.44 17.78 4.83
N VAL A 185 -3.78 17.06 3.92
CA VAL A 185 -3.50 17.50 2.54
C VAL A 185 -4.76 17.95 1.78
N GLN A 186 -5.92 17.38 2.10
CA GLN A 186 -7.21 17.72 1.51
C GLN A 186 -7.77 19.08 1.95
N SER A 187 -7.21 19.70 3.00
CA SER A 187 -7.72 20.94 3.59
C SER A 187 -6.60 21.95 3.81
N LEU A 188 -6.60 23.01 2.99
CA LEU A 188 -5.65 24.13 3.13
C LEU A 188 -5.75 24.79 4.51
N ARG A 189 -6.96 24.88 5.10
CA ARG A 189 -7.14 25.43 6.46
C ARG A 189 -6.39 24.60 7.48
N LEU A 190 -6.51 23.27 7.40
CA LEU A 190 -5.81 22.36 8.33
C LEU A 190 -4.29 22.37 8.13
N LEU A 191 -3.82 22.38 6.88
CA LEU A 191 -2.38 22.51 6.62
C LEU A 191 -1.80 23.79 7.24
N LYS A 192 -2.46 24.94 7.03
CA LYS A 192 -2.05 26.22 7.61
C LYS A 192 -2.02 26.16 9.15
N LEU A 193 -3.10 25.66 9.75
CA LEU A 193 -3.20 25.51 11.21
C LEU A 193 -2.06 24.65 11.76
N LEU A 194 -1.85 23.46 11.20
CA LEU A 194 -0.83 22.53 11.69
C LEU A 194 0.59 23.08 11.50
N LEU A 195 0.88 23.74 10.36
CA LEU A 195 2.17 24.38 10.10
C LEU A 195 2.42 25.55 11.07
N GLN A 196 1.38 26.34 11.40
CA GLN A 196 1.47 27.40 12.41
C GLN A 196 1.77 26.85 13.81
N HIS A 197 1.27 25.66 14.13
CA HIS A 197 1.54 24.95 15.38
C HIS A 197 2.79 24.05 15.33
N GLY A 198 3.68 24.26 14.34
CA GLY A 198 5.00 23.66 14.32
C GLY A 198 5.05 22.23 13.76
N ALA A 199 4.03 21.77 13.02
CA ALA A 199 4.09 20.49 12.34
C ALA A 199 5.32 20.41 11.41
N ASP A 200 6.07 19.31 11.52
CA ASP A 200 7.22 19.06 10.65
C ASP A 200 6.74 18.80 9.21
N VAL A 201 7.04 19.76 8.33
CA VAL A 201 6.67 19.74 6.91
C VAL A 201 7.29 18.56 6.14
N ASN A 202 8.42 18.05 6.63
CA ASN A 202 9.20 16.99 5.99
C ASN A 202 9.06 15.63 6.68
N ALA A 203 8.21 15.52 7.71
CA ALA A 203 7.87 14.24 8.32
C ALA A 203 7.29 13.29 7.27
N CYS A 204 7.69 12.02 7.35
CA CYS A 204 7.33 11.01 6.37
C CYS A 204 6.73 9.76 7.03
N ASP A 205 5.89 9.05 6.27
CA ASP A 205 5.32 7.77 6.67
C ASP A 205 6.28 6.58 6.42
N MET A 206 5.79 5.35 6.64
CA MET A 206 6.57 4.13 6.40
C MET A 206 6.93 3.89 4.93
N GLN A 207 6.28 4.58 3.99
CA GLN A 207 6.62 4.58 2.57
C GLN A 207 7.57 5.74 2.21
N HIS A 208 8.12 6.43 3.21
CA HIS A 208 8.93 7.64 3.06
C HIS A 208 8.20 8.75 2.28
N LYS A 209 6.86 8.76 2.31
CA LYS A 209 6.05 9.82 1.70
C LYS A 209 5.77 10.92 2.72
N THR A 210 5.88 12.15 2.25
CA THR A 210 5.65 13.38 3.02
C THR A 210 4.30 13.98 2.61
N ALA A 211 3.83 15.00 3.33
CA ALA A 211 2.62 15.73 2.94
C ALA A 211 2.72 16.27 1.49
N LEU A 212 3.91 16.68 1.04
CA LEU A 212 4.11 17.15 -0.34
C LEU A 212 3.92 16.01 -1.35
N HIS A 213 4.42 14.81 -1.07
CA HIS A 213 4.20 13.65 -1.94
C HIS A 213 2.71 13.34 -2.12
N TYR A 214 1.92 13.40 -1.04
CA TYR A 214 0.47 13.20 -1.11
C TYR A 214 -0.24 14.33 -1.86
N ALA A 215 0.13 15.60 -1.60
CA ALA A 215 -0.42 16.75 -2.32
C ALA A 215 -0.17 16.65 -3.83
N VAL A 216 1.02 16.22 -4.23
CA VAL A 216 1.37 15.98 -5.63
C VAL A 216 0.57 14.80 -6.20
N GLN A 217 0.51 13.68 -5.48
CA GLN A 217 -0.17 12.47 -5.92
C GLN A 217 -1.66 12.72 -6.21
N GLU A 218 -2.30 13.56 -5.39
CA GLU A 218 -3.70 13.94 -5.49
C GLU A 218 -3.92 15.22 -6.32
N GLN A 219 -2.86 15.75 -6.93
CA GLN A 219 -2.88 16.97 -7.75
C GLN A 219 -3.44 18.21 -7.02
N ARG A 220 -3.25 18.31 -5.71
CA ARG A 220 -3.63 19.46 -4.88
C ARG A 220 -2.61 20.59 -5.03
N VAL A 221 -2.68 21.32 -6.15
CA VAL A 221 -1.72 22.38 -6.55
C VAL A 221 -1.49 23.39 -5.43
N GLU A 222 -2.56 23.91 -4.82
CA GLU A 222 -2.45 24.91 -3.74
C GLU A 222 -1.86 24.34 -2.44
N ALA A 223 -2.13 23.07 -2.14
CA ALA A 223 -1.52 22.40 -0.99
C ALA A 223 -0.02 22.20 -1.22
N ALA A 224 0.38 21.76 -2.42
CA ALA A 224 1.78 21.65 -2.80
C ALA A 224 2.50 23.01 -2.73
N ARG A 225 1.88 24.08 -3.24
CA ARG A 225 2.42 25.45 -3.15
C ARG A 225 2.61 25.89 -1.70
N LEU A 226 1.60 25.70 -0.86
CA LEU A 226 1.67 26.05 0.57
C LEU A 226 2.79 25.28 1.27
N LEU A 227 2.88 23.97 1.06
CA LEU A 227 3.93 23.13 1.66
C LEU A 227 5.33 23.59 1.23
N LEU A 228 5.53 23.91 -0.05
CA LEU A 228 6.80 24.44 -0.55
C LEU A 228 7.15 25.79 0.07
N GLN A 229 6.18 26.69 0.23
CA GLN A 229 6.37 27.98 0.92
C GLN A 229 6.81 27.81 2.38
N HIS A 230 6.40 26.71 3.02
CA HIS A 230 6.79 26.35 4.38
C HIS A 230 8.02 25.42 4.44
N GLY A 231 8.81 25.30 3.37
CA GLY A 231 10.09 24.58 3.39
C GLY A 231 9.99 23.08 3.17
N ALA A 232 8.90 22.57 2.57
CA ALA A 232 8.84 21.19 2.11
C ALA A 232 9.97 20.91 1.11
N ASN A 233 10.73 19.85 1.33
CA ASN A 233 11.81 19.45 0.44
C ASN A 233 11.27 18.52 -0.67
N PRO A 234 11.18 18.99 -1.92
CA PRO A 234 10.64 18.20 -3.03
C PRO A 234 11.59 17.10 -3.53
N ARG A 235 12.83 17.04 -3.01
CA ARG A 235 13.86 16.06 -3.38
C ARG A 235 13.88 14.83 -2.49
N LEU A 236 13.11 14.82 -1.40
CA LEU A 236 12.95 13.62 -0.57
C LEU A 236 12.36 12.51 -1.43
N ALA A 237 12.90 11.30 -1.31
CA ALA A 237 12.45 10.17 -2.10
C ALA A 237 11.54 9.27 -1.25
N SER A 238 10.45 8.81 -1.85
CA SER A 238 9.65 7.70 -1.33
C SER A 238 10.42 6.38 -1.35
N CYS A 239 9.87 5.32 -0.77
CA CYS A 239 10.44 3.97 -0.81
C CYS A 239 10.62 3.42 -2.24
N SER A 240 9.91 3.97 -3.22
CA SER A 240 10.08 3.64 -4.65
C SER A 240 11.25 4.40 -5.31
N GLY A 241 11.92 5.30 -4.59
CA GLY A 241 12.95 6.18 -5.13
C GLY A 241 12.40 7.41 -5.85
N ASP A 242 11.09 7.66 -5.79
CA ASP A 242 10.42 8.77 -6.45
C ASP A 242 10.34 10.00 -5.55
N ASP A 243 10.80 11.14 -6.06
CA ASP A 243 10.64 12.45 -5.43
C ASP A 243 9.36 13.15 -5.90
N ALA A 244 9.07 14.33 -5.35
CA ALA A 244 7.85 15.07 -5.68
C ALA A 244 7.73 15.37 -7.19
N LEU A 245 8.83 15.74 -7.85
CA LEU A 245 8.82 16.05 -9.28
C LEU A 245 8.50 14.80 -10.12
N ARG A 246 9.13 13.66 -9.81
CA ARG A 246 8.87 12.41 -10.52
C ARG A 246 7.45 11.91 -10.29
N ILE A 247 6.93 11.97 -9.07
CA ILE A 247 5.53 11.61 -8.79
C ILE A 247 4.57 12.51 -9.59
N ALA A 248 4.84 13.80 -9.72
CA ALA A 248 4.01 14.71 -10.52
C ALA A 248 3.98 14.29 -12.01
N CYS A 249 5.12 13.88 -12.55
CA CYS A 249 5.22 13.35 -13.92
C CYS A 249 4.49 12.01 -14.08
N LEU A 250 4.64 11.08 -13.12
CA LEU A 250 3.97 9.78 -13.10
C LEU A 250 2.46 9.89 -12.90
N LYS A 251 1.96 11.00 -12.35
CA LYS A 251 0.53 11.28 -12.20
C LYS A 251 -0.03 12.17 -13.30
N GLY A 252 0.78 12.52 -14.29
CA GLY A 252 0.34 13.34 -15.42
C GLY A 252 -0.08 14.75 -15.03
N ALA A 253 0.52 15.35 -13.99
CA ALA A 253 0.07 16.61 -13.39
C ALA A 253 0.92 17.82 -13.85
N PRO A 254 0.66 18.42 -15.04
CA PRO A 254 1.51 19.47 -15.63
C PRO A 254 1.61 20.72 -14.77
N GLN A 255 0.50 21.11 -14.12
CA GLN A 255 0.48 22.30 -13.26
C GLN A 255 1.36 22.11 -12.02
N VAL A 256 1.35 20.91 -11.44
CA VAL A 256 2.20 20.58 -10.27
C VAL A 256 3.67 20.54 -10.67
N VAL A 257 4.01 19.96 -11.84
CA VAL A 257 5.37 20.00 -12.40
C VAL A 257 5.85 21.44 -12.56
N ALA A 258 5.00 22.34 -13.07
CA ALA A 258 5.32 23.75 -13.22
C ALA A 258 5.55 24.44 -11.86
N VAL A 259 4.69 24.20 -10.87
CA VAL A 259 4.86 24.74 -9.50
C VAL A 259 6.15 24.25 -8.87
N LEU A 260 6.45 22.96 -8.94
CA LEU A 260 7.69 22.39 -8.40
C LEU A 260 8.93 22.97 -9.08
N SER A 261 8.90 23.09 -10.41
CA SER A 261 10.00 23.64 -11.20
C SER A 261 10.23 25.13 -10.94
N ALA A 262 9.18 25.89 -10.62
CA ALA A 262 9.27 27.30 -10.28
C ALA A 262 9.73 27.53 -8.83
N ALA A 263 9.25 26.71 -7.89
CA ALA A 263 9.56 26.84 -6.48
C ALA A 263 10.95 26.27 -6.10
N THR A 264 11.56 25.47 -6.96
CA THR A 264 12.80 24.74 -6.67
C THR A 264 13.79 24.85 -7.81
N HIS A 265 15.04 25.15 -7.49
CA HIS A 265 16.12 25.14 -8.47
C HIS A 265 16.52 23.70 -8.84
N PHE A 266 15.82 23.11 -9.82
CA PHE A 266 16.26 21.90 -10.49
C PHE A 266 17.21 22.25 -11.64
N CYS A 267 18.19 21.38 -11.92
CA CYS A 267 19.04 21.58 -13.08
C CYS A 267 18.20 21.45 -14.38
N PRO A 268 18.50 22.21 -15.44
CA PRO A 268 17.71 22.20 -16.68
C PRO A 268 17.54 20.81 -17.29
N ALA A 269 18.55 19.94 -17.19
CA ALA A 269 18.49 18.55 -17.64
C ALA A 269 17.36 17.76 -16.95
N ARG A 270 17.23 17.89 -15.63
CA ARG A 270 16.18 17.21 -14.84
C ARG A 270 14.79 17.76 -15.17
N VAL A 271 14.67 19.05 -15.43
CA VAL A 271 13.39 19.66 -15.85
C VAL A 271 13.00 19.16 -17.24
N ALA A 272 13.95 19.04 -18.17
CA ALA A 272 13.69 18.44 -19.48
C ALA A 272 13.26 16.97 -19.37
N ASP A 273 13.96 16.16 -18.57
CA ASP A 273 13.58 14.76 -18.30
C ASP A 273 12.18 14.66 -17.68
N ALA A 274 11.84 15.58 -16.77
CA ALA A 274 10.52 15.62 -16.15
C ALA A 274 9.41 15.89 -17.18
N TYR A 275 9.60 16.83 -18.11
CA TYR A 275 8.61 17.10 -19.16
C TYR A 275 8.53 15.97 -20.20
N GLU A 276 9.63 15.28 -20.49
CA GLU A 276 9.61 14.08 -21.33
C GLU A 276 8.80 12.97 -20.68
N LEU A 277 9.08 12.67 -19.41
CA LEU A 277 8.37 11.66 -18.65
C LEU A 277 6.88 12.02 -18.48
N LEU A 278 6.58 13.30 -18.22
CA LEU A 278 5.20 13.80 -18.15
C LEU A 278 4.45 13.53 -19.45
N GLY A 279 5.06 13.83 -20.60
CA GLY A 279 4.46 13.53 -21.91
C GLY A 279 4.26 12.03 -22.12
N ALA A 280 5.23 11.19 -21.73
CA ALA A 280 5.09 9.74 -21.80
C ALA A 280 3.90 9.23 -20.97
N THR A 281 3.71 9.76 -19.74
CA THR A 281 2.54 9.44 -18.91
C THR A 281 1.24 9.93 -19.55
N GLN A 282 1.23 11.15 -20.12
CA GLN A 282 0.05 11.71 -20.79
C GLN A 282 -0.45 10.83 -21.94
N LEU A 283 0.48 10.23 -22.68
CA LEU A 283 0.17 9.28 -23.72
C LEU A 283 -0.29 7.92 -23.18
N ASP A 284 0.46 7.32 -22.27
CA ASP A 284 0.23 5.93 -21.86
C ASP A 284 -0.98 5.79 -20.93
N GLU A 285 -1.25 6.75 -20.04
CA GLU A 285 -2.38 6.69 -19.09
C GLU A 285 -3.65 7.36 -19.62
N PHE A 286 -3.52 8.50 -20.31
CA PHE A 286 -4.67 9.32 -20.73
C PHE A 286 -4.92 9.30 -22.25
N ASN A 287 -4.05 8.64 -23.03
CA ASN A 287 -4.10 8.62 -24.49
C ASN A 287 -4.17 10.02 -25.12
N ASP A 288 -3.57 11.03 -24.47
CA ASP A 288 -3.59 12.43 -24.89
C ASP A 288 -2.31 12.78 -25.66
N LEU A 289 -2.35 12.58 -26.97
CA LEU A 289 -1.24 12.90 -27.87
C LEU A 289 -0.94 14.41 -27.91
N THR A 290 -1.95 15.25 -27.81
CA THR A 290 -1.78 16.72 -27.88
C THR A 290 -1.00 17.21 -26.67
N ALA A 291 -1.38 16.82 -25.46
CA ALA A 291 -0.66 17.16 -24.25
C ALA A 291 0.76 16.57 -24.24
N THR A 292 0.91 15.34 -24.74
CA THR A 292 2.22 14.69 -24.91
C THR A 292 3.17 15.54 -25.73
N LEU A 293 2.74 15.98 -26.92
CA LEU A 293 3.57 16.79 -27.81
C LEU A 293 3.87 18.17 -27.23
N ILE A 294 2.93 18.79 -26.50
CA ILE A 294 3.19 20.05 -25.79
C ILE A 294 4.31 19.87 -24.76
N SER A 295 4.24 18.82 -23.94
CA SER A 295 5.26 18.50 -22.93
C SER A 295 6.61 18.19 -23.58
N TRP A 296 6.64 17.41 -24.65
CA TRP A 296 7.87 17.04 -25.36
C TRP A 296 8.49 18.21 -26.13
N ARG A 297 7.69 19.11 -26.72
CA ARG A 297 8.18 20.37 -27.32
C ARG A 297 8.82 21.25 -26.27
N ARG A 298 8.20 21.38 -25.09
CA ARG A 298 8.76 22.13 -23.95
C ARG A 298 10.09 21.55 -23.48
N ALA A 299 10.17 20.23 -23.31
CA ALA A 299 11.42 19.57 -22.95
C ALA A 299 12.51 19.80 -24.01
N THR A 300 12.16 19.68 -25.28
CA THR A 300 13.07 19.90 -26.41
C THR A 300 13.60 21.34 -26.40
N ALA A 301 12.73 22.32 -26.19
CA ALA A 301 13.14 23.72 -26.04
C ALA A 301 14.12 23.91 -24.87
N ILE A 302 13.86 23.32 -23.70
CA ILE A 302 14.76 23.41 -22.54
C ILE A 302 16.15 22.83 -22.87
N ARG A 303 16.21 21.72 -23.61
CA ARG A 303 17.48 21.10 -23.99
C ARG A 303 18.32 21.94 -24.94
N HIS A 304 17.69 22.79 -25.75
CA HIS A 304 18.34 23.68 -26.72
C HIS A 304 18.50 25.12 -26.20
N ALA A 305 17.95 25.46 -25.04
CA ALA A 305 17.92 26.84 -24.52
C ALA A 305 19.29 27.36 -24.03
N TYR A 306 20.20 26.47 -23.65
CA TYR A 306 21.54 26.81 -23.16
C TYR A 306 22.54 26.38 -24.24
N GLY A 307 23.46 27.27 -24.65
CA GLY A 307 24.30 27.14 -25.87
C GLY A 307 24.61 25.72 -26.37
N PRO A 308 25.25 24.83 -25.57
CA PRO A 308 25.40 23.42 -25.93
C PRO A 308 24.15 22.60 -25.59
N TYR A 309 23.69 21.79 -26.55
CA TYR A 309 22.58 20.86 -26.37
C TYR A 309 22.73 19.99 -25.11
N ILE A 310 21.71 20.00 -24.25
CA ILE A 310 21.67 19.18 -23.03
C ILE A 310 21.32 17.74 -23.40
N GLY A 311 22.36 16.91 -23.46
CA GLY A 311 22.27 15.48 -23.78
C GLY A 311 21.33 14.69 -22.86
N LYS A 312 20.57 13.76 -23.46
CA LYS A 312 19.77 12.77 -22.74
C LYS A 312 20.68 11.74 -22.09
N GLN A 313 20.56 11.55 -20.77
CA GLN A 313 21.37 10.60 -20.00
C GLN A 313 20.49 9.70 -19.13
N PRO A 314 20.91 8.46 -18.82
CA PRO A 314 22.07 7.77 -19.41
C PRO A 314 21.83 7.38 -20.89
N GLN A 315 22.89 7.32 -21.70
CA GLN A 315 22.81 6.70 -23.02
C GLN A 315 22.65 5.19 -22.90
N ARG A 316 21.72 4.61 -23.65
CA ARG A 316 21.43 3.18 -23.64
C ARG A 316 21.68 2.55 -25.01
N PRO A 317 22.13 1.29 -25.07
CA PRO A 317 22.21 0.57 -26.32
C PRO A 317 20.81 0.41 -26.94
N PRO A 318 20.70 0.37 -28.28
CA PRO A 318 19.43 0.10 -28.95
C PRO A 318 18.85 -1.24 -28.49
N GLN A 319 17.56 -1.22 -28.13
CA GLN A 319 16.89 -2.42 -27.64
C GLN A 319 16.01 -3.06 -28.73
N PRO A 320 16.26 -4.33 -29.13
CA PRO A 320 15.50 -4.98 -30.20
C PRO A 320 14.00 -5.08 -29.92
N ALA A 321 13.61 -5.25 -28.65
CA ALA A 321 12.20 -5.28 -28.26
C ALA A 321 11.45 -3.97 -28.55
N LEU A 322 12.20 -2.85 -28.61
CA LEU A 322 11.70 -1.52 -28.98
C LEU A 322 12.01 -1.17 -30.45
N GLY A 323 12.32 -2.17 -31.28
CA GLY A 323 12.67 -1.98 -32.68
C GLY A 323 13.98 -1.24 -32.92
N ASN A 324 14.91 -1.24 -31.95
CA ASN A 324 16.16 -0.48 -31.98
C ASN A 324 15.96 1.04 -32.17
N ALA A 325 14.78 1.54 -31.81
CA ALA A 325 14.46 2.96 -31.89
C ALA A 325 15.39 3.79 -31.00
N ARG A 326 15.63 5.03 -31.42
CA ARG A 326 16.37 6.04 -30.66
C ARG A 326 15.46 7.20 -30.32
N GLU A 327 15.78 7.88 -29.22
CA GLU A 327 15.04 9.05 -28.83
C GLU A 327 15.29 10.25 -29.74
N TRP A 328 14.24 11.05 -29.95
CA TRP A 328 14.35 12.31 -30.68
C TRP A 328 15.29 13.28 -29.97
N ARG A 329 15.98 14.09 -30.77
CA ARG A 329 16.94 15.10 -30.34
C ARG A 329 16.52 16.51 -30.72
N THR A 330 15.90 16.67 -31.89
CA THR A 330 15.58 17.96 -32.49
C THR A 330 14.07 18.18 -32.58
N SER A 331 13.64 19.44 -32.73
CA SER A 331 12.22 19.75 -32.97
C SER A 331 11.73 19.14 -34.27
N ALA A 332 12.56 19.12 -35.32
CA ALA A 332 12.21 18.53 -36.61
C ALA A 332 11.95 17.01 -36.50
N GLU A 333 12.79 16.28 -35.77
CA GLU A 333 12.57 14.85 -35.48
C GLU A 333 11.27 14.62 -34.68
N LEU A 334 10.98 15.48 -33.71
CA LEU A 334 9.75 15.39 -32.92
C LEU A 334 8.50 15.57 -33.78
N GLU A 335 8.48 16.57 -34.67
CA GLU A 335 7.35 16.77 -35.59
C GLU A 335 7.22 15.63 -36.61
N ALA A 336 8.34 15.09 -37.09
CA ALA A 336 8.33 13.90 -37.95
C ALA A 336 7.79 12.66 -37.23
N LEU A 337 8.03 12.52 -35.91
CA LEU A 337 7.48 11.41 -35.11
C LEU A 337 5.99 11.56 -34.85
N ALA A 338 5.47 12.79 -34.77
CA ALA A 338 4.08 13.06 -34.42
C ALA A 338 3.06 12.47 -35.40
N VAL A 339 3.47 12.13 -36.63
CA VAL A 339 2.60 11.51 -37.65
C VAL A 339 2.43 10.00 -37.47
N ASP A 340 3.31 9.34 -36.70
CA ASP A 340 3.27 7.91 -36.43
C ASP A 340 3.04 7.63 -34.94
N VAL A 341 1.79 7.33 -34.59
CA VAL A 341 1.38 7.05 -33.22
C VAL A 341 2.13 5.85 -32.62
N ASP A 342 2.52 4.85 -33.42
CA ASP A 342 3.28 3.69 -32.95
C ASP A 342 4.71 4.08 -32.58
N ALA A 343 5.32 4.96 -33.38
CA ALA A 343 6.62 5.55 -33.06
C ALA A 343 6.55 6.38 -31.78
N VAL A 344 5.53 7.25 -31.62
CA VAL A 344 5.33 8.04 -30.39
C VAL A 344 5.18 7.12 -29.16
N ARG A 345 4.44 6.02 -29.26
CA ARG A 345 4.33 5.03 -28.17
C ARG A 345 5.66 4.37 -27.83
N THR A 346 6.49 4.10 -28.84
CA THR A 346 7.84 3.58 -28.64
C THR A 346 8.72 4.61 -27.94
N GLN A 347 8.59 5.89 -28.29
CA GLN A 347 9.29 6.99 -27.62
C GLN A 347 8.91 7.11 -26.15
N ALA A 348 7.62 6.94 -25.79
CA ALA A 348 7.18 6.94 -24.39
C ALA A 348 7.86 5.83 -23.55
N LEU A 349 8.04 4.63 -24.12
CA LEU A 349 8.77 3.53 -23.48
C LEU A 349 10.26 3.84 -23.30
N LEU A 350 10.92 4.40 -24.32
CA LEU A 350 12.33 4.80 -24.25
C LEU A 350 12.56 5.86 -23.17
N VAL A 351 11.70 6.88 -23.13
CA VAL A 351 11.74 7.94 -22.12
C VAL A 351 11.55 7.36 -20.72
N ALA A 352 10.56 6.49 -20.52
CA ALA A 352 10.31 5.86 -19.24
C ALA A 352 11.54 5.06 -18.77
N GLU A 353 12.11 4.23 -19.64
CA GLU A 353 13.29 3.43 -19.31
C GLU A 353 14.51 4.29 -18.97
N ARG A 354 14.71 5.41 -19.68
CA ARG A 354 15.84 6.32 -19.40
C ARG A 354 15.65 7.11 -18.11
N VAL A 355 14.50 7.74 -17.91
CA VAL A 355 14.27 8.69 -16.81
C VAL A 355 13.99 8.00 -15.47
N LEU A 356 13.26 6.88 -15.50
CA LEU A 356 12.93 6.10 -14.29
C LEU A 356 13.97 5.00 -14.04
N GLY A 357 14.56 4.47 -15.11
CA GLY A 357 15.37 3.25 -15.09
C GLY A 357 14.56 2.01 -15.50
N PRO A 358 15.22 0.96 -16.02
CA PRO A 358 14.59 -0.25 -16.55
C PRO A 358 13.90 -1.04 -15.43
N ALA A 359 14.56 -1.12 -14.29
CA ALA A 359 14.11 -1.82 -13.09
C ALA A 359 12.97 -1.10 -12.34
N HIS A 360 12.58 0.10 -12.75
CA HIS A 360 11.50 0.85 -12.10
C HIS A 360 10.15 0.18 -12.36
N LYS A 361 9.29 0.13 -11.35
CA LYS A 361 7.99 -0.57 -11.43
C LYS A 361 7.12 -0.02 -12.59
N ASP A 362 7.07 1.30 -12.76
CA ASP A 362 6.27 1.94 -13.81
C ASP A 362 6.84 1.71 -15.21
N THR A 363 8.17 1.59 -15.36
CA THR A 363 8.78 1.22 -16.65
C THR A 363 8.33 -0.17 -17.07
N ILE A 364 8.43 -1.13 -16.16
CA ILE A 364 8.04 -2.52 -16.41
C ILE A 364 6.53 -2.61 -16.65
N PHE A 365 5.73 -1.88 -15.86
CA PHE A 365 4.27 -1.81 -16.06
C PHE A 365 3.93 -1.28 -17.46
N ARG A 366 4.58 -0.21 -17.93
CA ARG A 366 4.35 0.33 -19.28
C ARG A 366 4.74 -0.65 -20.39
N LEU A 367 5.83 -1.41 -20.24
CA LEU A 367 6.19 -2.49 -21.17
C LEU A 367 5.10 -3.56 -21.22
N MET A 368 4.60 -3.99 -20.06
CA MET A 368 3.54 -5.00 -19.96
C MET A 368 2.24 -4.49 -20.56
N TYR A 369 1.81 -3.29 -20.20
CA TYR A 369 0.59 -2.65 -20.69
C TYR A 369 0.63 -2.44 -22.21
N ARG A 370 1.74 -1.92 -22.75
CA ARG A 370 1.90 -1.74 -24.20
C ARG A 370 1.91 -3.07 -24.93
N GLY A 371 2.53 -4.10 -24.34
CA GLY A 371 2.47 -5.47 -24.87
C GLY A 371 1.04 -5.99 -24.96
N ALA A 372 0.23 -5.82 -23.91
CA ALA A 372 -1.18 -6.19 -23.92
C ALA A 372 -1.96 -5.43 -25.01
N SER A 373 -1.78 -4.12 -25.10
CA SER A 373 -2.37 -3.28 -26.15
C SER A 373 -2.00 -3.74 -27.58
N TYR A 374 -0.78 -4.24 -27.79
CA TYR A 374 -0.40 -4.85 -29.07
C TYR A 374 -1.08 -6.20 -29.31
N ALA A 375 -1.25 -7.03 -28.28
CA ALA A 375 -1.96 -8.29 -28.40
C ALA A 375 -3.44 -8.07 -28.76
N ASP A 376 -4.11 -7.08 -28.14
CA ASP A 376 -5.50 -6.70 -28.47
C ASP A 376 -5.64 -6.23 -29.93
N ALA A 377 -4.59 -5.62 -30.48
CA ALA A 377 -4.50 -5.24 -31.90
C ALA A 377 -4.00 -6.37 -32.81
N PHE A 378 -3.98 -7.62 -32.34
CA PHE A 378 -3.49 -8.82 -33.04
C PHE A 378 -2.01 -8.77 -33.45
N ARG A 379 -1.21 -7.88 -32.86
CA ARG A 379 0.24 -7.73 -33.08
C ARG A 379 1.04 -8.51 -32.02
N TYR A 380 0.77 -9.81 -31.89
CA TYR A 380 1.32 -10.62 -30.80
C TYR A 380 2.85 -10.69 -30.77
N GLN A 381 3.52 -10.59 -31.91
CA GLN A 381 4.98 -10.60 -31.91
C GLN A 381 5.57 -9.43 -31.11
N ARG A 382 4.98 -8.23 -31.25
CA ARG A 382 5.38 -7.06 -30.47
C ARG A 382 5.09 -7.27 -28.99
N CYS A 383 3.98 -7.91 -28.65
CA CYS A 383 3.67 -8.30 -27.27
C CYS A 383 4.72 -9.25 -26.69
N ILE A 384 5.04 -10.33 -27.41
CA ILE A 384 6.05 -11.33 -27.02
C ILE A 384 7.39 -10.64 -26.78
N ASP A 385 7.83 -9.75 -27.68
CA ASP A 385 9.11 -9.07 -27.55
C ASP A 385 9.16 -8.14 -26.32
N LEU A 386 8.10 -7.34 -26.07
CA LEU A 386 8.01 -6.47 -24.90
C LEU A 386 7.91 -7.24 -23.58
N TRP A 387 7.07 -8.27 -23.50
CA TRP A 387 6.90 -9.08 -22.30
C TRP A 387 8.14 -9.93 -22.00
N THR A 388 8.85 -10.41 -23.02
CA THR A 388 10.15 -11.07 -22.84
C THR A 388 11.18 -10.09 -22.27
N TRP A 389 11.21 -8.86 -22.76
CA TRP A 389 12.10 -7.82 -22.22
C TRP A 389 11.77 -7.49 -20.77
N ALA A 390 10.49 -7.30 -20.45
CA ALA A 390 10.03 -7.09 -19.08
C ALA A 390 10.41 -8.25 -18.15
N LEU A 391 10.29 -9.50 -18.61
CA LEU A 391 10.70 -10.68 -17.86
C LEU A 391 12.22 -10.68 -17.58
N GLN A 392 13.03 -10.35 -18.59
CA GLN A 392 14.48 -10.26 -18.43
C GLN A 392 14.88 -9.21 -17.39
N ILE A 393 14.33 -8.00 -17.49
CA ILE A 393 14.58 -6.93 -16.50
C ILE A 393 14.25 -7.42 -15.08
N ARG A 394 13.10 -8.09 -14.91
CA ARG A 394 12.67 -8.60 -13.61
C ARG A 394 13.59 -9.69 -13.06
N LEU A 395 14.12 -10.57 -13.91
CA LEU A 395 15.05 -11.62 -13.51
C LEU A 395 16.46 -11.09 -13.19
N GLU A 396 16.86 -9.97 -13.81
CA GLU A 396 18.13 -9.30 -13.53
C GLU A 396 18.05 -8.48 -12.23
N LYS A 397 16.95 -7.78 -12.00
CA LYS A 397 16.73 -6.96 -10.81
C LYS A 397 16.33 -7.79 -9.59
N ASP A 398 15.37 -8.69 -9.79
CA ASP A 398 14.73 -9.49 -8.76
C ASP A 398 14.98 -10.98 -9.02
N SER A 399 14.55 -11.85 -8.09
CA SER A 399 14.56 -13.30 -8.34
C SER A 399 13.25 -13.77 -8.97
N LEU A 400 13.25 -14.98 -9.56
CA LEU A 400 12.02 -15.66 -9.98
C LEU A 400 11.05 -15.90 -8.80
N LEU A 401 11.55 -15.89 -7.55
CA LEU A 401 10.77 -16.02 -6.32
C LEU A 401 10.20 -14.69 -5.81
N PHE A 402 10.62 -13.56 -6.38
CA PHE A 402 10.12 -12.25 -5.98
C PHE A 402 8.62 -12.18 -6.22
N SER A 403 7.88 -11.85 -5.16
CA SER A 403 6.42 -11.95 -5.12
C SER A 403 5.80 -10.75 -4.40
N ASP A 404 6.01 -9.57 -4.98
CA ASP A 404 5.26 -8.36 -4.61
C ASP A 404 4.16 -8.08 -5.63
N ALA A 405 2.92 -7.91 -5.17
CA ALA A 405 1.74 -7.73 -6.03
C ALA A 405 1.60 -6.24 -6.42
N PRO A 406 1.08 -5.87 -7.62
CA PRO A 406 0.27 -6.68 -8.56
C PRO A 406 1.06 -7.24 -9.77
N THR A 407 2.39 -7.23 -9.76
CA THR A 407 3.13 -7.78 -10.90
C THR A 407 4.37 -8.49 -10.41
N ASP A 408 4.24 -9.77 -10.08
CA ASP A 408 5.37 -10.61 -9.72
C ASP A 408 6.11 -11.17 -10.96
N THR A 409 7.35 -11.64 -10.79
CA THR A 409 8.19 -12.13 -11.91
C THR A 409 7.57 -13.35 -12.58
N CYS A 410 6.99 -14.25 -11.80
CA CYS A 410 6.37 -15.47 -12.30
C CYS A 410 5.05 -15.20 -13.04
N HIS A 411 4.33 -14.14 -12.68
CA HIS A 411 3.12 -13.72 -13.37
C HIS A 411 3.46 -13.31 -14.80
N THR A 412 4.54 -12.53 -14.99
CA THR A 412 5.05 -12.17 -16.32
C THR A 412 5.42 -13.43 -17.13
N ALA A 413 6.13 -14.37 -16.51
CA ALA A 413 6.48 -15.65 -17.14
C ALA A 413 5.25 -16.49 -17.52
N SER A 414 4.22 -16.51 -16.66
CA SER A 414 2.97 -17.25 -16.87
C SER A 414 2.14 -16.63 -17.99
N ALA A 415 2.01 -15.30 -18.01
CA ALA A 415 1.31 -14.56 -19.06
C ALA A 415 1.94 -14.83 -20.43
N LEU A 416 3.28 -14.73 -20.49
CA LEU A 416 4.03 -14.97 -21.71
C LEU A 416 3.93 -16.43 -22.18
N THR A 417 4.11 -17.40 -21.28
CA THR A 417 3.96 -18.83 -21.61
C THR A 417 2.56 -19.13 -22.12
N ARG A 418 1.53 -18.54 -21.49
CA ARG A 418 0.15 -18.70 -21.90
C ARG A 418 -0.10 -18.14 -23.29
N LEU A 419 0.39 -16.93 -23.58
CA LEU A 419 0.28 -16.32 -24.91
C LEU A 419 0.90 -17.22 -26.00
N LEU A 420 2.07 -17.79 -25.74
CA LEU A 420 2.74 -18.70 -26.67
C LEU A 420 1.93 -20.00 -26.89
N LEU A 421 1.33 -20.57 -25.84
CA LEU A 421 0.46 -21.74 -25.93
C LEU A 421 -0.81 -21.45 -26.73
N ASP A 422 -1.47 -20.32 -26.46
CA ASP A 422 -2.71 -19.96 -27.16
C ASP A 422 -2.45 -19.61 -28.63
N ALA A 423 -1.29 -19.01 -28.95
CA ALA A 423 -0.84 -18.82 -30.33
C ALA A 423 -0.63 -20.15 -31.05
N HIS A 424 0.08 -21.10 -30.44
CA HIS A 424 0.33 -22.42 -31.01
C HIS A 424 -0.96 -23.23 -31.22
N GLY A 425 -1.84 -23.21 -30.21
CA GLY A 425 -3.13 -23.90 -30.23
C GLY A 425 -4.19 -23.26 -31.15
N SER A 426 -3.82 -22.27 -31.96
CA SER A 426 -4.73 -21.55 -32.87
C SER A 426 -5.93 -20.92 -32.16
N ARG A 427 -5.77 -20.53 -30.90
CA ARG A 427 -6.82 -19.86 -30.10
C ARG A 427 -6.80 -18.34 -30.28
N LEU A 428 -5.74 -17.82 -30.90
CA LEU A 428 -5.54 -16.39 -31.14
C LEU A 428 -5.80 -16.06 -32.61
N GLU A 429 -6.66 -15.08 -32.86
CA GLU A 429 -6.93 -14.59 -34.20
C GLU A 429 -5.68 -13.99 -34.82
N ARG A 430 -5.38 -14.30 -36.09
CA ARG A 430 -4.26 -13.73 -36.86
C ARG A 430 -2.85 -14.04 -36.31
N ALA A 431 -2.69 -15.04 -35.43
CA ALA A 431 -1.39 -15.49 -34.91
C ALA A 431 -0.61 -16.41 -35.87
N ARG A 432 -0.70 -16.21 -37.19
CA ARG A 432 -0.10 -17.13 -38.18
C ARG A 432 1.43 -17.19 -38.02
N GLY A 433 1.96 -18.42 -37.92
CA GLY A 433 3.41 -18.65 -37.77
C GLY A 433 3.96 -18.34 -36.37
N LEU A 434 3.09 -18.13 -35.38
CA LEU A 434 3.46 -17.94 -33.98
C LEU A 434 3.09 -19.18 -33.13
N PRO A 435 3.81 -19.45 -32.04
CA PRO A 435 5.04 -18.77 -31.63
C PRO A 435 6.23 -19.18 -32.50
N ARG A 436 7.19 -18.27 -32.72
CA ARG A 436 8.45 -18.63 -33.40
C ARG A 436 9.29 -19.47 -32.45
N HIS A 437 10.00 -20.48 -32.98
CA HIS A 437 10.88 -21.33 -32.16
C HIS A 437 11.88 -20.50 -31.33
N VAL A 438 12.46 -19.43 -31.90
CA VAL A 438 13.40 -18.55 -31.19
C VAL A 438 12.79 -17.86 -29.97
N ASP A 439 11.50 -17.52 -30.01
CA ASP A 439 10.81 -16.89 -28.88
C ASP A 439 10.64 -17.89 -27.74
N VAL A 440 10.22 -19.12 -28.06
CA VAL A 440 10.08 -20.20 -27.07
C VAL A 440 11.44 -20.52 -26.42
N VAL A 441 12.51 -20.62 -27.22
CA VAL A 441 13.87 -20.87 -26.71
C VAL A 441 14.31 -19.77 -25.75
N ARG A 442 14.07 -18.50 -26.09
CA ARG A 442 14.45 -17.35 -25.28
C ARG A 442 13.75 -17.36 -23.92
N VAL A 443 12.43 -17.56 -23.89
CA VAL A 443 11.67 -17.62 -22.62
C VAL A 443 12.05 -18.85 -21.80
N PHE A 444 12.21 -20.01 -22.43
CA PHE A 444 12.68 -21.22 -21.76
C PHE A 444 14.07 -21.01 -21.13
N ALA A 445 15.00 -20.39 -21.84
CA ALA A 445 16.34 -20.10 -21.34
C ALA A 445 16.30 -19.23 -20.09
N LEU A 446 15.53 -18.13 -20.13
CA LEU A 446 15.35 -17.21 -19.00
C LEU A 446 14.83 -17.92 -17.75
N LEU A 447 13.87 -18.84 -17.87
CA LEU A 447 13.36 -19.55 -16.70
C LEU A 447 14.29 -20.68 -16.24
N ALA A 448 14.77 -21.50 -17.17
CA ALA A 448 15.59 -22.68 -16.86
C ALA A 448 16.92 -22.33 -16.19
N GLU A 449 17.54 -21.19 -16.54
CA GLU A 449 18.80 -20.75 -15.92
C GLU A 449 18.63 -20.33 -14.46
N HIS A 450 17.49 -19.74 -14.10
CA HIS A 450 17.25 -19.22 -12.74
C HIS A 450 16.65 -20.26 -11.78
N LEU A 451 15.98 -21.30 -12.29
CA LEU A 451 15.32 -22.34 -11.48
C LEU A 451 16.23 -23.03 -10.45
N PRO A 452 17.45 -23.50 -10.79
CA PRO A 452 18.32 -24.19 -9.82
C PRO A 452 18.70 -23.31 -8.62
N ALA A 453 19.01 -22.03 -8.85
CA ALA A 453 19.32 -21.11 -7.77
C ALA A 453 18.10 -20.86 -6.86
N CYS A 454 16.91 -20.72 -7.46
CA CYS A 454 15.67 -20.54 -6.71
C CYS A 454 15.30 -21.77 -5.87
N ARG A 455 15.54 -22.98 -6.38
CA ARG A 455 15.34 -24.23 -5.61
C ARG A 455 16.20 -24.25 -4.36
N ARG A 456 17.50 -23.97 -4.50
CA ARG A 456 18.44 -23.90 -3.36
C ARG A 456 18.02 -22.85 -2.34
N ALA A 457 17.54 -21.69 -2.81
CA ALA A 457 17.03 -20.64 -1.93
C ALA A 457 15.80 -21.10 -1.11
N LEU A 458 14.92 -21.91 -1.70
CA LEU A 458 13.75 -22.48 -1.01
C LEU A 458 14.09 -23.59 -0.03
N ASP A 459 15.32 -24.08 -0.01
CA ASP A 459 15.78 -25.05 1.00
C ASP A 459 16.27 -24.34 2.27
N ALA A 460 16.59 -23.04 2.18
CA ALA A 460 16.97 -22.21 3.31
C ALA A 460 15.75 -21.86 4.20
N ARG A 461 15.93 -21.90 5.53
CA ARG A 461 14.86 -21.60 6.49
C ARG A 461 14.90 -20.12 6.93
N PRO A 462 13.73 -19.47 7.14
CA PRO A 462 12.37 -19.99 6.97
C PRO A 462 11.91 -20.01 5.50
N VAL A 463 11.10 -21.02 5.13
CA VAL A 463 10.52 -21.11 3.78
C VAL A 463 9.20 -20.36 3.74
N HIS A 464 9.09 -19.37 2.86
CA HIS A 464 7.87 -18.60 2.69
C HIS A 464 6.93 -19.29 1.70
N LYS A 465 5.71 -19.59 2.15
CA LYS A 465 4.68 -20.28 1.36
C LYS A 465 4.46 -19.66 -0.03
N LYS A 466 4.37 -18.32 -0.11
CA LYS A 466 4.17 -17.59 -1.38
C LYS A 466 5.31 -17.80 -2.38
N GLN A 467 6.55 -17.86 -1.90
CA GLN A 467 7.72 -18.12 -2.75
C GLN A 467 7.70 -19.56 -3.29
N ALA A 468 7.33 -20.53 -2.44
CA ALA A 468 7.16 -21.92 -2.87
C ALA A 468 6.05 -22.07 -3.93
N GLU A 469 4.91 -21.39 -3.76
CA GLU A 469 3.81 -21.41 -4.73
C GLU A 469 4.23 -20.77 -6.07
N THR A 470 4.98 -19.68 -6.00
CA THR A 470 5.56 -18.97 -7.16
C THR A 470 6.55 -19.86 -7.92
N PHE A 471 7.38 -20.59 -7.21
CA PHE A 471 8.32 -21.53 -7.81
C PHE A 471 7.63 -22.67 -8.55
N ASP A 472 6.59 -23.27 -7.94
CA ASP A 472 5.83 -24.33 -8.60
C ASP A 472 5.09 -23.83 -9.84
N ARG A 473 4.60 -22.58 -9.84
CA ARG A 473 4.06 -21.93 -11.04
C ARG A 473 5.12 -21.81 -12.14
N ALA A 474 6.35 -21.44 -11.79
CA ALA A 474 7.44 -21.33 -12.75
C ALA A 474 7.84 -22.69 -13.34
N LEU A 475 7.84 -23.77 -12.54
CA LEU A 475 8.06 -25.13 -13.05
C LEU A 475 7.00 -25.54 -14.07
N ARG A 476 5.72 -25.20 -13.83
CA ARG A 476 4.65 -25.42 -14.82
C ARG A 476 4.89 -24.65 -16.12
N CYS A 477 5.37 -23.40 -16.03
CA CYS A 477 5.72 -22.64 -17.24
C CYS A 477 6.80 -23.36 -18.05
N VAL A 478 7.85 -23.88 -17.38
CA VAL A 478 8.95 -24.58 -18.05
C VAL A 478 8.50 -25.88 -18.71
N THR A 479 7.63 -26.68 -18.10
CA THR A 479 7.12 -27.91 -18.73
C THR A 479 6.28 -27.62 -19.97
N HIS A 480 5.46 -26.56 -19.95
CA HIS A 480 4.73 -26.12 -21.13
C HIS A 480 5.65 -25.58 -22.23
N LEU A 481 6.71 -24.85 -21.87
CA LEU A 481 7.70 -24.38 -22.84
C LEU A 481 8.47 -25.56 -23.46
N LEU A 482 8.78 -26.62 -22.71
CA LEU A 482 9.38 -27.85 -23.25
C LEU A 482 8.47 -28.51 -24.29
N HIS A 483 7.16 -28.55 -24.05
CA HIS A 483 6.20 -29.02 -25.05
C HIS A 483 6.24 -28.15 -26.32
N LEU A 484 6.18 -26.82 -26.18
CA LEU A 484 6.29 -25.91 -27.33
C LEU A 484 7.62 -26.04 -28.10
N LEU A 485 8.72 -26.34 -27.41
CA LEU A 485 10.02 -26.60 -28.04
C LEU A 485 10.04 -27.92 -28.83
N ALA A 486 9.23 -28.91 -28.45
CA ALA A 486 9.10 -30.15 -29.21
C ALA A 486 8.24 -29.96 -30.48
N GLU A 487 7.23 -29.10 -30.41
CA GLU A 487 6.30 -28.82 -31.51
C GLU A 487 6.82 -27.80 -32.52
N THR A 488 7.69 -26.88 -32.09
CA THR A 488 8.27 -25.86 -32.97
C THR A 488 9.57 -26.35 -33.61
N ARG A 489 9.78 -26.06 -34.91
CA ARG A 489 11.02 -26.40 -35.63
C ARG A 489 12.02 -25.25 -35.57
N GLY A 490 13.29 -25.54 -35.28
CA GLY A 490 14.36 -24.54 -35.31
C GLY A 490 15.77 -25.09 -35.34
N ALA A 491 16.72 -24.25 -35.78
CA ALA A 491 18.13 -24.61 -36.00
C ALA A 491 18.93 -24.82 -34.70
N GLN A 492 18.40 -24.41 -33.53
CA GLN A 492 19.12 -24.40 -32.25
C GLN A 492 18.93 -25.69 -31.42
N ARG A 493 18.54 -26.81 -32.04
CA ARG A 493 18.18 -28.06 -31.33
C ARG A 493 19.28 -28.53 -30.36
N ALA A 494 20.55 -28.48 -30.76
CA ALA A 494 21.67 -28.90 -29.92
C ALA A 494 21.81 -28.05 -28.64
N ALA A 495 21.70 -26.72 -28.77
CA ALA A 495 21.77 -25.78 -27.65
C ALA A 495 20.58 -25.96 -26.68
N VAL A 496 19.38 -26.17 -27.22
CA VAL A 496 18.18 -26.49 -26.42
C VAL A 496 18.38 -27.79 -25.65
N CYS A 497 18.80 -28.88 -26.31
CA CYS A 497 19.07 -30.15 -25.62
C CYS A 497 20.12 -30.00 -24.51
N ALA A 498 21.18 -29.21 -24.73
CA ALA A 498 22.19 -28.95 -23.71
C ALA A 498 21.62 -28.20 -22.49
N ARG A 499 20.71 -27.23 -22.70
CA ARG A 499 20.01 -26.52 -21.62
C ARG A 499 19.06 -27.44 -20.85
N VAL A 500 18.29 -28.28 -21.55
CA VAL A 500 17.40 -29.28 -20.93
C VAL A 500 18.20 -30.27 -20.08
N ARG A 501 19.32 -30.80 -20.59
CA ARG A 501 20.19 -31.70 -19.83
C ARG A 501 20.74 -31.05 -18.55
N ARG A 502 21.16 -29.78 -18.62
CA ARG A 502 21.60 -29.02 -17.44
C ARG A 502 20.49 -28.87 -16.40
N LEU A 503 19.26 -28.54 -16.84
CA LEU A 503 18.13 -28.41 -15.94
C LEU A 503 17.76 -29.74 -15.28
N LEU A 504 17.78 -30.84 -16.03
CA LEU A 504 17.54 -32.19 -15.50
C LEU A 504 18.64 -32.62 -14.50
N ALA A 505 19.90 -32.33 -14.80
CA ALA A 505 21.03 -32.62 -13.91
C ALA A 505 20.96 -31.83 -12.59
N ALA A 506 20.27 -30.69 -12.57
CA ALA A 506 20.05 -29.90 -11.36
C ALA A 506 18.95 -30.46 -10.44
N ASP A 507 18.27 -31.55 -10.82
CA ASP A 507 17.19 -32.23 -10.08
C ASP A 507 16.18 -31.26 -9.42
N VAL A 508 15.71 -30.30 -10.21
CA VAL A 508 14.79 -29.27 -9.72
C VAL A 508 13.40 -29.87 -9.50
N ARG A 509 12.98 -29.95 -8.24
CA ARG A 509 11.69 -30.52 -7.81
C ARG A 509 10.72 -29.48 -7.27
N SER A 510 9.43 -29.73 -7.46
CA SER A 510 8.37 -28.88 -6.90
C SER A 510 8.52 -28.73 -5.38
N ALA A 511 8.20 -27.54 -4.89
CA ALA A 511 8.33 -27.20 -3.49
C ALA A 511 7.28 -27.86 -2.60
N HIS A 512 6.08 -28.11 -3.12
CA HIS A 512 5.00 -28.72 -2.34
C HIS A 512 4.93 -30.24 -2.46
N THR A 513 5.18 -30.81 -3.64
CA THR A 513 4.95 -32.24 -3.91
C THR A 513 6.23 -33.04 -4.10
N GLY A 514 7.39 -32.39 -4.31
CA GLY A 514 8.63 -33.08 -4.64
C GLY A 514 8.66 -33.66 -6.07
N ASP A 515 7.70 -33.29 -6.90
CA ASP A 515 7.52 -33.75 -8.27
C ASP A 515 8.68 -33.29 -9.15
N THR A 516 9.20 -34.20 -9.96
CA THR A 516 10.16 -33.86 -11.02
C THR A 516 9.43 -33.25 -12.22
N LEU A 517 10.19 -32.65 -13.16
CA LEU A 517 9.64 -32.17 -14.43
C LEU A 517 8.88 -33.27 -15.21
N LEU A 518 9.30 -34.54 -15.10
CA LEU A 518 8.62 -35.66 -15.76
C LEU A 518 7.25 -35.95 -15.11
N HIS A 519 7.17 -35.91 -13.78
CA HIS A 519 5.89 -36.03 -13.07
C HIS A 519 4.93 -34.92 -13.48
N LEU A 520 5.43 -33.67 -13.54
CA LEU A 520 4.64 -32.52 -13.98
C LEU A 520 4.19 -32.65 -15.44
N ALA A 521 5.01 -33.21 -16.34
CA ALA A 521 4.67 -33.37 -17.75
C ALA A 521 3.47 -34.31 -17.98
N VAL A 522 3.23 -35.28 -17.10
CA VAL A 522 2.11 -36.23 -17.17
C VAL A 522 0.95 -35.89 -16.22
N SER A 523 1.11 -34.85 -15.39
CA SER A 523 0.13 -34.48 -14.38
C SER A 523 -1.04 -33.68 -14.96
N ARG A 524 -2.27 -34.09 -14.65
CA ARG A 524 -3.50 -33.33 -14.99
C ARG A 524 -3.58 -31.98 -14.26
N LEU A 525 -2.77 -31.77 -13.22
CA LEU A 525 -2.70 -30.52 -12.46
C LEU A 525 -1.70 -29.52 -13.04
N ASN A 526 -0.93 -29.91 -14.06
CA ASN A 526 -0.01 -29.03 -14.77
C ASN A 526 -0.76 -28.12 -15.74
N VAL A 527 -1.40 -27.08 -15.19
CA VAL A 527 -2.23 -26.13 -15.92
C VAL A 527 -1.81 -24.71 -15.58
N ILE A 528 -1.71 -23.84 -16.59
CA ILE A 528 -1.65 -22.39 -16.41
C ILE A 528 -3.09 -21.84 -16.39
N ARG A 529 -3.60 -21.56 -15.17
CA ARG A 529 -4.97 -21.09 -14.94
C ARG A 529 -5.12 -19.61 -15.26
N SER A 530 -6.27 -19.24 -15.83
CA SER A 530 -6.63 -17.83 -16.05
C SER A 530 -6.83 -17.06 -14.73
N THR A 531 -7.24 -17.74 -13.66
CA THR A 531 -7.43 -17.12 -12.34
C THR A 531 -6.14 -16.60 -11.71
N TYR A 532 -4.96 -17.06 -12.16
CA TYR A 532 -3.68 -16.45 -11.78
C TYR A 532 -3.58 -14.97 -12.18
N PHE A 533 -4.43 -14.52 -13.12
CA PHE A 533 -4.56 -13.14 -13.57
C PHE A 533 -5.76 -12.41 -12.93
N ALA A 534 -6.65 -13.12 -12.23
CA ALA A 534 -7.90 -12.58 -11.67
C ALA A 534 -7.94 -12.51 -10.13
N ASP A 535 -7.05 -13.23 -9.44
CA ASP A 535 -6.91 -13.15 -7.96
C ASP A 535 -6.33 -11.80 -7.47
N GLU A 536 -6.03 -10.90 -8.40
CA GLU A 536 -5.73 -9.51 -8.11
C GLU A 536 -7.04 -8.74 -8.07
N VAL A 537 -7.52 -8.48 -6.84
CA VAL A 537 -8.60 -7.52 -6.61
C VAL A 537 -8.27 -6.26 -7.42
N PRO A 538 -9.13 -5.84 -8.37
CA PRO A 538 -8.92 -4.59 -9.07
C PRO A 538 -8.78 -3.49 -8.01
N VAL A 539 -7.67 -2.75 -8.05
CA VAL A 539 -7.69 -1.40 -7.47
C VAL A 539 -8.72 -0.65 -8.32
N PRO A 540 -9.87 -0.21 -7.79
CA PRO A 540 -10.81 0.55 -8.57
C PRO A 540 -10.07 1.80 -9.07
N ALA A 541 -10.23 2.12 -10.35
CA ALA A 541 -9.84 3.44 -10.83
C ALA A 541 -10.56 4.49 -9.95
N PRO A 542 -9.85 5.50 -9.42
CA PRO A 542 -10.52 6.55 -8.66
C PRO A 542 -11.46 7.30 -9.60
N GLY A 543 -12.76 7.15 -9.37
CA GLY A 543 -13.77 7.96 -10.04
C GLY A 543 -13.60 9.42 -9.65
N PRO A 544 -13.96 10.38 -10.51
CA PRO A 544 -13.87 11.79 -10.19
C PRO A 544 -14.90 12.11 -9.10
N GLY A 545 -14.44 12.25 -7.85
CA GLY A 545 -15.27 12.76 -6.74
C GLY A 545 -15.34 11.93 -5.45
N GLN A 546 -14.55 10.88 -5.25
CA GLN A 546 -14.51 10.16 -3.96
C GLN A 546 -13.22 10.46 -3.16
N PRO A 547 -13.32 10.81 -1.85
CA PRO A 547 -12.16 10.82 -0.96
C PRO A 547 -11.74 9.37 -0.66
N HIS A 548 -10.57 8.95 -1.13
CA HIS A 548 -10.14 7.55 -1.06
C HIS A 548 -9.33 7.22 0.20
N THR A 549 -10.04 6.57 1.12
CA THR A 549 -9.68 5.44 1.99
C THR A 549 -8.22 4.96 1.96
N LEU A 550 -7.51 5.12 3.08
CA LEU A 550 -6.22 4.48 3.35
C LEU A 550 -6.45 3.02 3.70
N ARG A 551 -6.36 2.10 2.75
CA ARG A 551 -6.53 0.66 3.03
C ARG A 551 -5.34 0.09 3.83
N PRO A 552 -5.56 -0.54 4.99
CA PRO A 552 -4.52 -1.26 5.72
C PRO A 552 -4.27 -2.64 5.11
N SER A 553 -3.01 -3.02 4.92
CA SER A 553 -2.63 -4.40 4.63
C SER A 553 -2.87 -5.27 5.87
N ARG A 554 -3.85 -6.18 5.84
CA ARG A 554 -4.08 -7.16 6.93
C ARG A 554 -3.08 -8.32 6.85
N ARG A 555 -2.41 -8.63 7.96
CA ARG A 555 -2.85 -9.68 8.92
C ARG A 555 -2.20 -9.46 10.30
N PRO A 556 -2.95 -9.65 11.40
CA PRO A 556 -2.42 -9.62 12.76
C PRO A 556 -1.64 -10.90 13.06
N VAL A 557 -0.44 -10.76 13.63
CA VAL A 557 0.28 -11.86 14.27
C VAL A 557 -0.43 -12.13 15.60
N THR A 558 -1.09 -13.29 15.70
CA THR A 558 -1.67 -13.77 16.96
C THR A 558 -0.53 -14.15 17.92
N HIS A 559 -0.20 -13.28 18.86
CA HIS A 559 0.56 -13.69 20.04
C HIS A 559 -0.35 -14.49 20.98
N ARG A 560 -0.03 -15.78 21.17
CA ARG A 560 -0.55 -16.55 22.32
C ARG A 560 0.17 -16.10 23.60
N PRO A 561 -0.51 -16.04 24.75
CA PRO A 561 0.09 -15.64 26.01
C PRO A 561 1.01 -16.76 26.54
N ALA A 562 2.18 -16.37 27.03
CA ALA A 562 3.04 -17.24 27.83
C ALA A 562 2.49 -17.31 29.27
N LEU A 563 2.41 -18.53 29.82
CA LEU A 563 2.29 -18.78 31.26
C LEU A 563 3.58 -19.45 31.78
N PRO A 564 3.91 -19.30 33.08
CA PRO A 564 5.25 -19.41 33.61
C PRO A 564 5.51 -20.72 34.38
N HIS A 565 6.76 -20.85 34.91
CA HIS A 565 7.27 -21.87 35.86
C HIS A 565 7.86 -23.14 35.18
N THR A 566 9.01 -23.74 35.54
CA THR A 566 9.88 -23.66 36.74
C THR A 566 11.23 -24.38 36.48
N LEU A 567 12.31 -23.80 37.01
CA LEU A 567 13.53 -24.38 37.64
C LEU A 567 14.08 -25.80 37.29
N ARG A 568 15.30 -25.81 36.69
CA ARG A 568 16.57 -26.55 37.04
C ARG A 568 16.64 -28.11 37.04
N PRO A 569 17.84 -28.76 37.08
CA PRO A 569 19.21 -28.42 36.60
C PRO A 569 20.06 -29.59 35.97
N SER A 570 21.26 -29.25 35.45
CA SER A 570 22.49 -30.08 35.26
C SER A 570 22.50 -31.13 34.12
N ARG A 571 23.55 -31.34 33.32
CA ARG A 571 25.01 -31.46 33.59
C ARG A 571 25.88 -30.95 32.41
N ARG A 572 27.10 -30.49 32.73
CA ARG A 572 28.24 -30.12 31.85
C ARG A 572 28.98 -31.38 31.29
N PRO A 573 30.16 -31.25 30.65
CA PRO A 573 30.53 -30.59 29.38
C PRO A 573 31.34 -31.56 28.48
N LEU A 574 31.81 -31.14 27.30
CA LEU A 574 33.12 -31.53 26.79
C LEU A 574 33.62 -30.52 25.74
N SER A 575 34.85 -30.08 25.98
CA SER A 575 35.71 -29.19 25.20
C SER A 575 36.16 -29.79 23.87
N VAL A 576 36.60 -28.96 22.91
CA VAL A 576 37.99 -28.93 22.39
C VAL A 576 38.11 -27.94 21.20
N GLN A 577 38.91 -26.90 21.45
CA GLN A 577 39.92 -26.22 20.61
C GLN A 577 39.55 -25.53 19.27
N SER A 578 39.74 -24.19 19.31
CA SER A 578 40.19 -23.33 18.20
C SER A 578 41.65 -23.65 17.78
N PRO A 579 42.12 -23.13 16.61
CA PRO A 579 42.90 -21.87 16.62
C PRO A 579 42.48 -20.87 15.51
N VAL A 580 42.37 -19.56 15.79
CA VAL A 580 43.38 -18.46 15.58
C VAL A 580 43.70 -18.23 14.07
N HIS A 581 43.05 -17.27 13.37
CA HIS A 581 43.40 -15.83 13.14
C HIS A 581 44.61 -15.58 12.19
N PRO A 582 44.87 -14.37 11.64
CA PRO A 582 44.01 -13.25 11.16
C PRO A 582 44.53 -12.62 9.81
N LEU A 583 44.07 -11.39 9.52
CA LEU A 583 44.70 -10.29 8.74
C LEU A 583 44.21 -10.09 7.29
N VAL A 584 44.13 -8.89 6.70
CA VAL A 584 43.98 -7.47 7.09
C VAL A 584 43.81 -6.72 5.74
N TYR A 585 43.06 -5.61 5.70
CA TYR A 585 43.02 -4.69 4.54
C TYR A 585 44.39 -4.02 4.29
N PRO A 586 44.62 -3.48 3.09
CA PRO A 586 44.79 -2.03 3.10
C PRO A 586 44.15 -1.28 1.93
N ILE A 587 44.02 0.00 2.22
CA ILE A 587 43.70 1.16 1.38
C ILE A 587 44.83 1.41 0.38
N GLN A 588 44.48 1.73 -0.87
CA GLN A 588 44.99 2.85 -1.66
C GLN A 588 43.94 3.26 -2.68
#